data_AF-A0A7I8VM05-F1
#
_entry.id   AF-A0A7I8VM05-F1
#
_cell.length_a   1.000
_cell.length_b   1.000
_cell.length_c   1.000
_cell.angle_alpha   90.00
_cell.angle_beta   90.00
_cell.angle_gamma   90.00
#
_symmetry.space_group_name_H-M   'P 1'
#
loop_
_entity.id
_entity.type
_entity.pdbx_description
1 polymer ?
#
loop_
_entity_poly.entity_id
_entity_poly.type
_entity_poly.pdbx_seq_one_letter_code
_entity_poly.pdbx_strand_id
1 'polypeptide(L)'
;MRISPRSAKAYGATLYTEVVKKLKLIEADYFDLEFTETSGCNCWLDREKPVLKQLNPADYTLRFVVKFYTPDPGLLEDEYTR
;
A
#
# COMPACT_ATOMS: atom_id res chain seq x y z
N MET A 1 1.87 -1.67 8.66
CA MET A 1 0.75 -1.02 9.41
C MET A 1 -0.14 -2.13 9.98
N ARG A 2 -0.56 -2.08 11.27
CA ARG A 2 -1.47 -3.10 11.84
C ARG A 2 -2.94 -2.69 11.62
N ILE A 3 -3.75 -3.60 11.07
CA ILE A 3 -5.16 -3.35 10.74
C ILE A 3 -6.07 -3.61 11.95
N SER A 4 -7.01 -2.69 12.23
CA SER A 4 -7.96 -2.80 13.34
C SER A 4 -9.27 -3.53 12.94
N PRO A 5 -10.04 -4.10 13.90
CA PRO A 5 -11.27 -4.86 13.60
C PRO A 5 -12.39 -4.08 12.88
N ARG A 6 -12.46 -2.76 13.05
CA ARG A 6 -13.39 -1.88 12.30
C ARG A 6 -13.11 -1.85 10.79
N SER A 7 -11.94 -2.34 10.37
CA SER A 7 -11.48 -2.37 8.98
C SER A 7 -11.87 -3.66 8.24
N ALA A 8 -12.64 -4.57 8.85
CA ALA A 8 -12.99 -5.86 8.23
C ALA A 8 -13.77 -5.75 6.91
N LYS A 9 -14.36 -4.59 6.62
CA LYS A 9 -15.02 -4.27 5.35
C LYS A 9 -14.30 -3.19 4.54
N ALA A 10 -13.18 -2.65 5.03
CA ALA A 10 -12.48 -1.59 4.34
C ALA A 10 -11.86 -2.12 3.04
N TYR A 11 -12.07 -1.38 1.96
CA TYR A 11 -11.49 -1.68 0.66
C TYR A 11 -10.04 -1.21 0.60
N GLY A 12 -9.23 -1.85 -0.25
CA GLY A 12 -7.84 -1.46 -0.45
C GLY A 12 -7.69 0.00 -0.83
N ALA A 13 -8.60 0.55 -1.64
CA ALA A 13 -8.63 1.97 -1.99
C ALA A 13 -8.70 2.88 -0.75
N THR A 14 -9.59 2.59 0.20
CA THR A 14 -9.73 3.39 1.43
C THR A 14 -8.46 3.35 2.27
N LEU A 15 -7.86 2.17 2.43
CA LEU A 15 -6.61 2.04 3.17
C LEU A 15 -5.47 2.81 2.50
N TYR A 16 -5.34 2.69 1.18
CA TYR A 16 -4.34 3.41 0.41
C TYR A 16 -4.48 4.93 0.58
N THR A 17 -5.70 5.47 0.43
CA THR A 17 -5.97 6.90 0.62
C THR A 17 -5.57 7.37 2.02
N GLU A 18 -5.88 6.61 3.07
CA GLU A 18 -5.51 6.96 4.45
C GLU A 18 -3.99 6.91 4.67
N VAL A 19 -3.28 5.95 4.07
CA VAL A 19 -1.81 5.88 4.13
C VAL A 19 -1.19 7.10 3.44
N VAL A 20 -1.58 7.37 2.19
CA VAL A 20 -1.09 8.53 1.41
C VAL A 20 -1.34 9.84 2.16
N LYS A 21 -2.56 10.03 2.67
CA LYS A 21 -2.94 11.21 3.45
C LYS A 21 -2.13 11.35 4.73
N LYS A 22 -1.87 10.24 5.44
CA LYS A 22 -1.08 10.23 6.68
C LYS A 22 0.39 10.58 6.42
N LEU A 23 0.95 10.10 5.30
CA LEU A 23 2.30 10.41 4.87
C LEU A 23 2.42 11.77 4.19
N LYS A 24 1.29 12.39 3.83
CA LYS A 24 1.21 13.66 3.09
C LYS A 24 1.96 13.60 1.75
N LEU A 25 1.93 12.45 1.09
CA LEU A 25 2.58 12.26 -0.20
C LEU A 25 1.83 13.01 -1.30
N ILE A 26 2.56 13.81 -2.06
CA ILE A 26 2.06 14.49 -3.25
C ILE A 26 2.19 13.54 -4.45
N GLU A 27 3.36 12.94 -4.63
CA GLU A 27 3.67 12.04 -5.75
C GLU A 27 3.36 10.56 -5.39
N ALA A 28 2.15 10.30 -4.90
CA ALA A 28 1.77 8.99 -4.38
C ALA A 28 1.73 7.87 -5.44
N ASP A 29 1.57 8.22 -6.73
CA ASP A 29 1.37 7.26 -7.82
C ASP A 29 2.57 6.32 -8.07
N TYR A 30 3.75 6.67 -7.55
CA TYR A 30 4.93 5.82 -7.57
C TYR A 30 4.87 4.67 -6.56
N PHE A 31 3.97 4.75 -5.58
CA PHE A 31 3.90 3.81 -4.47
C PHE A 31 2.61 2.98 -4.49
N ASP A 32 2.67 1.82 -3.87
CA ASP A 32 1.48 1.03 -3.57
C ASP A 32 1.69 0.14 -2.34
N LEU A 33 0.64 -0.56 -1.95
CA LEU A 33 0.69 -1.50 -0.84
C LEU A 33 0.94 -2.91 -1.35
N GLU A 34 1.90 -3.62 -0.76
CA GLU A 34 2.13 -5.04 -0.98
C GLU A 34 1.98 -5.85 0.33
N PHE A 35 1.61 -7.11 0.19
CA PHE A 35 1.57 -8.09 1.27
C PHE A 35 2.19 -9.41 0.81
N THR A 36 2.54 -10.26 1.76
CA THR A 36 3.00 -11.62 1.47
C THR A 36 1.80 -12.56 1.55
N GLU A 37 1.48 -13.25 0.45
CA GLU A 37 0.38 -14.21 0.42
C GLU A 37 0.76 -15.53 1.10
N THR A 38 -0.20 -16.45 1.25
CA THR A 38 0.02 -17.75 1.90
C THR A 38 1.12 -18.60 1.26
N SER A 39 1.39 -18.44 -0.04
CA SER A 39 2.47 -19.14 -0.73
C SER A 39 3.87 -18.57 -0.45
N GLY A 40 3.97 -17.43 0.25
CA GLY A 40 5.21 -16.71 0.50
C GLY A 40 5.59 -15.70 -0.61
N CYS A 41 4.82 -15.62 -1.69
CA CYS A 41 5.00 -14.62 -2.74
C CYS A 41 4.49 -13.24 -2.29
N ASN A 42 5.13 -12.17 -2.78
CA ASN A 42 4.61 -10.82 -2.60
C ASN A 42 3.55 -10.51 -3.66
N CYS A 43 2.42 -9.98 -3.21
CA CYS A 43 1.31 -9.56 -4.05
C CYS A 43 0.96 -8.10 -3.75
N TRP A 44 0.58 -7.36 -4.79
CA TRP A 44 0.00 -6.03 -4.65
C TRP A 44 -1.40 -6.12 -4.05
N LEU A 45 -1.72 -5.17 -3.16
CA LEU A 45 -3.06 -5.01 -2.62
C LEU A 45 -4.01 -4.55 -3.73
N ASP A 46 -5.03 -5.34 -3.99
CA ASP A 46 -6.12 -4.98 -4.88
C ASP A 46 -7.00 -3.90 -4.22
N ARG A 47 -7.08 -2.73 -4.87
CA ARG A 47 -7.82 -1.58 -4.35
C ARG A 47 -9.33 -1.79 -4.38
N GLU A 48 -9.82 -2.69 -5.21
CA GLU A 48 -11.25 -2.97 -5.42
C GLU A 48 -11.77 -4.13 -4.56
N LYS A 49 -10.92 -4.71 -3.70
CA LYS A 49 -11.30 -5.80 -2.79
C LYS A 49 -11.17 -5.39 -1.32
N PRO A 50 -11.98 -5.96 -0.42
CA PRO A 50 -11.79 -5.80 1.02
C PRO A 50 -10.40 -6.27 1.44
N VAL A 51 -9.68 -5.48 2.25
CA VAL A 51 -8.28 -5.74 2.60
C VAL A 51 -8.12 -7.10 3.29
N LEU A 52 -8.94 -7.38 4.31
CA LEU A 52 -8.83 -8.64 5.06
C LEU A 52 -9.18 -9.89 4.24
N LYS A 53 -9.82 -9.75 3.06
CA LYS A 53 -10.08 -10.88 2.16
C LYS A 53 -8.86 -11.25 1.30
N GLN A 54 -7.81 -10.41 1.32
CA GLN A 54 -6.60 -10.60 0.51
C GLN A 54 -5.43 -11.10 1.35
N LEU A 55 -5.35 -10.67 2.62
CA LEU A 55 -4.22 -10.96 3.50
C LEU A 55 -4.21 -12.40 4.01
N ASN A 56 -3.01 -12.90 4.30
CA ASN A 56 -2.82 -14.14 5.03
C ASN A 56 -3.37 -14.00 6.47
N PRO A 57 -4.29 -14.86 6.94
CA PRO A 57 -4.78 -14.81 8.32
C PRO A 57 -3.69 -14.97 9.40
N ALA A 58 -2.56 -15.59 9.05
CA ALA A 58 -1.41 -15.70 9.94
C ALA A 58 -0.53 -14.43 9.98
N ASP A 59 -0.65 -13.54 8.98
CA ASP A 59 0.14 -12.31 8.90
C ASP A 59 -0.63 -11.18 8.19
N TYR A 60 -1.03 -10.17 8.97
CA TYR A 60 -1.71 -8.96 8.46
C TYR A 60 -0.75 -7.82 8.13
N THR A 61 0.49 -8.13 7.78
CA THR A 61 1.50 -7.12 7.43
C THR A 61 1.33 -6.65 5.99
N LEU A 62 1.21 -5.33 5.85
CA LEU A 62 1.31 -4.60 4.59
C LEU A 62 2.53 -3.69 4.61
N ARG A 63 3.21 -3.59 3.47
CA ARG A 63 4.33 -2.68 3.21
C ARG A 63 3.90 -1.66 2.16
N PHE A 64 4.28 -0.41 2.38
CA PHE A 64 4.09 0.67 1.42
C PHE A 64 5.42 0.86 0.69
N VAL A 65 5.45 0.57 -0.60
CA VAL A 65 6.69 0.39 -1.38
C VAL A 65 6.57 1.05 -2.75
N VAL A 66 7.72 1.29 -3.40
CA VAL A 66 7.77 1.77 -4.78
C VAL A 66 7.25 0.69 -5.72
N LYS A 67 6.26 1.04 -6.55
CA LYS A 67 5.67 0.20 -7.61
C LYS A 67 6.18 0.56 -8.99
N PHE A 68 6.37 1.86 -9.23
CA PHE A 68 6.89 2.38 -10.48
C PHE A 68 8.08 3.28 -10.19
N TYR A 69 9.15 3.09 -10.93
CA TYR A 69 10.33 3.95 -10.83
C TYR A 69 10.27 5.02 -11.92
N THR A 70 10.58 6.26 -11.56
CA THR A 70 10.93 7.29 -12.56
C THR A 70 12.26 6.90 -13.23
N PRO A 71 12.44 7.16 -14.54
CA PRO A 71 13.73 6.94 -15.21
C PRO A 71 14.86 7.80 -14.61
N ASP A 72 14.54 8.89 -13.91
CA ASP A 72 15.49 9.74 -13.21
C ASP A 72 14.86 10.26 -11.89
N PRO A 73 15.43 9.92 -10.71
CA PRO A 73 14.97 10.41 -9.40
C PRO A 73 14.97 11.95 -9.29
N GLY A 74 15.81 12.65 -10.06
CA GLY A 74 15.84 14.11 -10.09
C GLY A 74 14.57 14.74 -10.66
N LEU A 75 13.72 13.97 -11.34
CA LEU A 75 12.43 14.41 -11.89
C LEU A 75 11.31 14.46 -10.85
N LEU A 76 11.49 13.82 -9.69
CA LEU A 76 10.52 13.94 -8.59
C LEU A 76 10.54 15.37 -8.08
N GLU A 77 9.39 16.01 -7.94
CA GLU A 77 9.30 17.40 -7.49
C GLU A 77 9.45 17.52 -5.97
N ASP A 78 9.01 16.51 -5.23
CA ASP A 78 8.97 16.51 -3.77
C ASP A 78 10.17 15.79 -3.14
N GLU A 79 10.94 16.49 -2.30
CA GLU A 79 12.14 15.94 -1.65
C GLU A 79 11.83 14.77 -0.71
N TYR A 80 10.61 14.69 -0.15
CA TYR A 80 10.22 13.56 0.69
C TYR A 80 9.98 12.28 -0.12
N THR A 81 9.67 12.44 -1.41
CA THR A 81 9.46 11.34 -2.36
C THR A 81 10.79 10.84 -2.94
N ARG A 82 11.82 11.71 -3.05
CA ARG A 82 13.19 11.39 -3.50
C ARG A 82 13.96 10.50 -2.54
#